data_AF-A0A972DDP4-F1
#
_entry.id   AF-A0A972DDP4-F1
#
_cell.length_a   1.000
_cell.length_b   1.000
_cell.length_c   1.000
_cell.angle_alpha   90.00
_cell.angle_beta   90.00
_cell.angle_gamma   90.00
#
_symmetry.space_group_name_H-M   'P 1'
#
loop_
_entity.id
_entity.type
_entity.pdbx_description
1 polymer ?
#
loop_
_entity_poly.entity_id
_entity_poly.type
_entity_poly.pdbx_seq_one_letter_code
_entity_poly.pdbx_strand_id
1 'polypeptide(L)'
;MGVELLFALRFAKFLAIALFLAGLAATFASERLEAKRRSVGLLVAPGFLLTWGFGFALAMLVGHSLFAPFILYTLLASFVALQAALFYGLAEDRPRRNPLRIAVLCVIASFYFMVYRHAL
;
A
#
# COMPACT_ATOMS: atom_id res chain seq x y z
N MET A 1 16.75 -9.19 24.20
CA MET A 1 15.97 -8.02 23.71
C MET A 1 15.87 -7.92 22.18
N GLY A 2 16.91 -8.20 21.40
CA GLY A 2 16.87 -7.98 19.93
C GLY A 2 15.88 -8.87 19.15
N VAL A 3 15.73 -10.14 19.54
CA VAL A 3 14.89 -11.11 18.80
C VAL A 3 13.39 -10.85 19.00
N GLU A 4 12.96 -10.62 20.24
CA GLU A 4 11.55 -10.34 20.57
C GLU A 4 11.06 -9.06 19.91
N LEU A 5 11.85 -7.98 19.95
CA LEU A 5 11.54 -6.72 19.28
C LEU A 5 11.40 -6.91 17.76
N LEU A 6 12.29 -7.70 17.16
CA LEU A 6 12.26 -8.00 15.74
C LEU A 6 11.02 -8.82 15.35
N PHE A 7 10.61 -9.78 16.18
CA PHE A 7 9.34 -10.49 16.00
C PHE A 7 8.13 -9.55 16.15
N ALA A 8 8.11 -8.71 17.19
CA ALA A 8 7.03 -7.77 17.43
C ALA A 8 6.87 -6.78 16.26
N LEU A 9 7.97 -6.24 15.74
CA LEU A 9 7.93 -5.33 14.58
C LEU A 9 7.49 -6.02 13.29
N ARG A 10 7.93 -7.27 13.05
CA ARG A 10 7.43 -8.05 11.90
C ARG A 10 5.94 -8.27 12.01
N PHE A 11 5.46 -8.69 13.18
CA PHE A 11 4.04 -8.91 13.44
C PHE A 11 3.23 -7.61 13.26
N ALA A 12 3.68 -6.51 13.86
CA ALA A 12 3.04 -5.20 13.73
C ALA A 12 3.00 -4.72 12.27
N LYS A 13 4.09 -4.94 11.51
CA LYS A 13 4.14 -4.65 10.08
C LYS A 13 3.13 -5.50 9.30
N PHE A 14 3.01 -6.79 9.58
CA PHE A 14 2.01 -7.64 8.93
C PHE A 14 0.58 -7.17 9.23
N LEU A 15 0.28 -6.81 10.47
CA LEU A 15 -1.03 -6.28 10.84
C LEU A 15 -1.32 -4.96 10.13
N ALA A 16 -0.34 -4.07 10.02
CA ALA A 16 -0.47 -2.82 9.29
C ALA A 16 -0.72 -3.03 7.78
N ILE A 17 -0.03 -4.00 7.17
CA ILE A 17 -0.25 -4.39 5.78
C ILE A 17 -1.67 -4.95 5.60
N ALA A 18 -2.11 -5.82 6.51
CA ALA A 18 -3.47 -6.37 6.47
C ALA A 18 -4.53 -5.27 6.59
N LEU A 19 -4.32 -4.29 7.48
CA LEU A 19 -5.19 -3.13 7.62
C LEU A 19 -5.24 -2.29 6.34
N PHE A 20 -4.08 -2.04 5.72
CA PHE A 20 -4.00 -1.30 4.45
C PHE A 20 -4.76 -2.03 3.34
N LEU A 21 -4.52 -3.33 3.18
CA LEU A 21 -5.18 -4.16 2.15
C LEU A 21 -6.69 -4.26 2.39
N ALA A 22 -7.12 -4.43 3.64
CA ALA A 22 -8.54 -4.44 4.00
C ALA A 22 -9.20 -3.10 3.68
N GLY A 23 -8.51 -1.99 3.96
CA GLY A 23 -8.96 -0.65 3.59
C GLY A 23 -9.10 -0.47 2.07
N LEU A 24 -8.13 -0.96 1.29
CA LEU A 24 -8.21 -0.92 -0.17
C LEU A 24 -9.42 -1.72 -0.66
N ALA A 25 -9.58 -2.97 -0.17
CA ALA A 25 -10.70 -3.83 -0.53
C ALA A 25 -12.05 -3.19 -0.19
N ALA A 26 -12.21 -2.66 1.03
CA ALA A 26 -13.44 -1.98 1.45
C ALA A 26 -13.72 -0.69 0.65
N THR A 27 -12.67 0.03 0.24
CA THR A 27 -12.80 1.22 -0.60
C THR A 27 -13.30 0.87 -1.99
N PHE A 28 -12.79 -0.20 -2.61
CA PHE A 28 -13.17 -0.58 -3.97
C PHE A 28 -14.44 -1.46 -4.04
N ALA A 29 -14.80 -2.16 -2.97
CA ALA A 29 -16.01 -2.98 -2.92
C ALA A 29 -17.27 -2.17 -2.59
N SER A 30 -17.13 -1.00 -1.97
CA SER A 30 -18.28 -0.15 -1.62
C SER A 30 -18.72 0.70 -2.80
N GLU A 31 -20.02 0.80 -3.05
CA GLU A 31 -20.60 1.79 -3.98
C GLU A 31 -20.88 3.13 -3.29
N ARG A 32 -21.08 3.12 -1.96
CA ARG A 32 -21.45 4.31 -1.19
C ARG A 32 -20.23 5.16 -0.90
N LEU A 33 -20.26 6.43 -1.33
CA LEU A 33 -19.16 7.39 -1.16
C LEU A 33 -18.76 7.55 0.31
N GLU A 34 -19.73 7.64 1.23
CA GLU A 34 -19.44 7.78 2.67
C GLU A 34 -18.65 6.58 3.23
N ALA A 35 -19.00 5.36 2.83
CA ALA A 35 -18.28 4.16 3.24
C ALA A 35 -16.87 4.11 2.64
N LYS A 36 -16.68 4.59 1.39
CA LYS A 36 -15.36 4.74 0.80
C LYS A 36 -14.50 5.73 1.61
N ARG A 37 -15.04 6.91 1.93
CA ARG A 37 -14.35 7.94 2.73
C ARG A 37 -13.93 7.41 4.10
N ARG A 38 -14.83 6.71 4.79
CA ARG A 38 -14.53 6.06 6.07
C ARG A 38 -13.43 5.03 5.93
N SER A 39 -13.49 4.18 4.90
CA SER A 39 -12.45 3.18 4.64
C SER A 39 -11.08 3.84 4.40
N VAL A 40 -11.04 4.89 3.57
CA VAL A 40 -9.81 5.64 3.30
C VAL A 40 -9.24 6.25 4.58
N GLY A 41 -10.07 6.94 5.36
CA GLY A 41 -9.63 7.66 6.56
C GLY A 41 -9.27 6.76 7.73
N LEU A 42 -9.97 5.63 7.91
CA LEU A 42 -9.79 4.75 9.08
C LEU A 42 -8.85 3.57 8.82
N LEU A 43 -8.74 3.12 7.57
CA LEU A 43 -8.02 1.88 7.23
C LEU A 43 -6.87 2.14 6.25
N VAL A 44 -7.14 2.76 5.10
CA VAL A 44 -6.13 2.91 4.03
C VAL A 44 -4.97 3.82 4.48
N ALA A 45 -5.26 5.06 4.86
CA ALA A 45 -4.21 6.00 5.25
C ALA A 45 -3.45 5.55 6.50
N PRO A 46 -4.13 5.12 7.61
CA PRO A 46 -3.42 4.61 8.77
C PRO A 46 -2.64 3.33 8.49
N GLY A 47 -3.22 2.38 7.74
CA GLY A 47 -2.56 1.13 7.38
C GLY A 47 -1.30 1.36 6.54
N PHE A 48 -1.35 2.30 5.58
CA PHE A 48 -0.18 2.69 4.79
C PHE A 48 0.92 3.29 5.67
N LEU A 49 0.58 4.26 6.52
CA LEU A 49 1.53 4.92 7.41
C LEU A 49 2.18 3.93 8.37
N LEU A 50 1.40 3.05 8.99
CA LEU A 50 1.91 2.02 9.89
C LEU A 50 2.79 1.00 9.16
N THR A 51 2.41 0.60 7.94
CA THR A 51 3.19 -0.34 7.11
C THR A 51 4.59 0.20 6.85
N TRP A 52 4.70 1.47 6.48
CA TRP A 52 5.97 2.14 6.21
C TRP A 52 6.72 2.50 7.48
N GLY A 53 6.04 2.96 8.53
CA GLY A 53 6.64 3.23 9.84
C GLY A 53 7.33 2.00 10.43
N PHE A 54 6.63 0.87 10.49
CA PHE A 54 7.23 -0.39 10.93
C PHE A 54 8.25 -0.94 9.93
N GLY A 55 8.04 -0.72 8.63
CA GLY A 55 8.98 -1.10 7.58
C GLY A 55 10.33 -0.41 7.71
N PHE A 56 10.34 0.89 7.96
CA PHE A 56 11.56 1.68 8.19
C PHE A 56 12.25 1.28 9.49
N ALA A 57 11.50 1.13 10.58
CA ALA A 57 12.06 0.65 11.84
C ALA A 57 12.75 -0.72 11.68
N LEU A 58 12.11 -1.65 10.95
CA LEU A 58 12.68 -2.97 10.68
C LEU A 58 13.92 -2.90 9.77
N ALA A 59 13.90 -2.06 8.73
CA ALA A 59 15.04 -1.88 7.84
C ALA A 59 16.27 -1.33 8.57
N MET A 60 16.07 -0.33 9.44
CA MET A 60 17.13 0.23 10.28
C MET A 60 17.72 -0.81 11.24
N LEU A 61 16.87 -1.63 11.88
CA LEU A 61 17.32 -2.67 12.80
C LEU A 61 18.10 -3.82 12.14
N VAL A 62 17.72 -4.18 10.91
CA VAL A 62 18.40 -5.26 10.15
C VAL A 62 19.60 -4.72 9.35
N GLY A 63 19.78 -3.40 9.28
CA GLY A 63 20.87 -2.76 8.53
C GLY A 63 20.66 -2.74 7.02
N HIS A 64 19.41 -2.85 6.55
CA HIS A 64 19.11 -2.70 5.13
C HIS A 64 19.09 -1.21 4.73
N SER A 65 19.71 -0.89 3.59
CA SER A 65 19.58 0.43 2.98
C SER A 65 18.13 0.69 2.59
N LEU A 66 17.59 1.85 2.99
CA LEU A 66 16.25 2.31 2.60
C LEU A 66 16.11 2.53 1.09
N PHE A 67 17.24 2.71 0.40
CA PHE A 67 17.30 2.86 -1.05
C PHE A 67 17.52 1.55 -1.79
N ALA A 68 17.48 0.41 -1.08
CA ALA A 68 17.54 -0.88 -1.73
C ALA A 68 16.40 -0.98 -2.77
N PRO A 69 16.66 -1.45 -4.01
CA PRO A 69 15.68 -1.42 -5.09
C PRO A 69 14.33 -2.02 -4.71
N PHE A 70 14.31 -3.14 -3.98
CA PHE A 70 13.05 -3.77 -3.55
C PHE A 70 12.21 -2.88 -2.61
N ILE A 71 12.84 -2.04 -1.77
CA ILE A 71 12.14 -1.08 -0.91
C ILE A 71 11.56 0.05 -1.75
N LEU A 72 12.33 0.56 -2.72
CA LEU A 72 11.86 1.62 -3.62
C LEU A 72 10.70 1.15 -4.50
N TYR A 73 10.77 -0.08 -5.04
CA TYR A 73 9.68 -0.64 -5.84
C TYR A 73 8.42 -0.89 -5.02
N THR A 74 8.56 -1.41 -3.79
CA THR A 74 7.41 -1.59 -2.89
C THR A 74 6.83 -0.25 -2.43
N LEU A 75 7.66 0.77 -2.24
CA LEU A 75 7.21 2.15 -1.98
C LEU A 75 6.37 2.68 -3.12
N LEU A 76 6.90 2.63 -4.34
CA LEU A 76 6.18 3.12 -5.51
C LEU A 76 4.85 2.38 -5.71
N ALA A 77 4.85 1.05 -5.62
CA ALA A 77 3.64 0.24 -5.79
C ALA A 77 2.58 0.54 -4.73
N SER A 78 2.98 0.63 -3.45
CA SER A 78 2.05 0.95 -2.37
C SER A 78 1.56 2.39 -2.44
N PHE A 79 2.37 3.34 -2.92
CA PHE A 79 1.97 4.72 -3.15
C PHE A 79 0.95 4.84 -4.27
N VAL A 80 1.11 4.09 -5.37
CA VAL A 80 0.11 4.00 -6.44
C VAL A 80 -1.21 3.45 -5.90
N ALA A 81 -1.17 2.42 -5.06
CA ALA A 81 -2.38 1.86 -4.44
C ALA A 81 -3.08 2.86 -3.50
N LEU A 82 -2.31 3.59 -2.68
CA LEU A 82 -2.81 4.66 -1.83
C LEU A 82 -3.49 5.75 -2.68
N GLN A 83 -2.83 6.23 -3.72
CA GLN A 83 -3.37 7.25 -4.62
C GLN A 83 -4.65 6.77 -5.28
N ALA A 84 -4.69 5.53 -5.78
CA ALA A 84 -5.90 4.97 -6.38
C ALA A 84 -7.08 4.96 -5.39
N ALA A 85 -6.85 4.59 -4.13
CA ALA A 85 -7.88 4.61 -3.10
C ALA A 85 -8.30 6.02 -2.69
N LEU A 86 -7.38 6.98 -2.59
CA LEU A 86 -7.69 8.38 -2.31
C LEU A 86 -8.53 9.00 -3.44
N PHE A 87 -8.12 8.82 -4.69
CA PHE A 87 -8.87 9.32 -5.85
C PHE A 87 -10.25 8.69 -5.95
N TYR A 88 -10.36 7.37 -5.76
CA TYR A 88 -11.64 6.66 -5.87
C TYR A 88 -12.57 6.92 -4.66
N GLY A 89 -12.00 7.07 -3.47
CA GLY A 89 -12.76 7.15 -2.23
C GLY A 89 -13.14 8.56 -1.78
N LEU A 90 -12.48 9.61 -2.30
CA LEU A 90 -12.73 10.99 -1.85
C LEU A 90 -13.45 11.87 -2.89
N ALA A 91 -13.45 11.52 -4.17
CA ALA A 91 -14.05 12.34 -5.23
C ALA A 91 -15.59 12.44 -5.10
N GLU A 92 -16.12 13.67 -5.09
CA GLU A 92 -17.56 13.97 -4.94
C GLU A 92 -18.32 13.89 -6.27
N ASP A 93 -17.76 14.45 -7.34
CA ASP A 93 -18.41 14.58 -8.63
C ASP A 93 -17.42 14.30 -9.74
N ARG A 94 -17.69 13.30 -10.61
CA ARG A 94 -17.31 13.18 -12.06
C ARG A 94 -17.35 11.71 -12.55
N PRO A 95 -17.50 11.49 -13.88
CA PRO A 95 -18.27 10.38 -14.45
C PRO A 95 -17.52 9.06 -14.59
N ARG A 96 -18.30 8.00 -14.88
CA ARG A 96 -18.04 6.57 -15.15
C ARG A 96 -16.84 6.17 -16.06
N ARG A 97 -15.82 6.99 -16.29
CA ARG A 97 -14.61 6.63 -17.06
C ARG A 97 -13.45 6.18 -16.17
N ASN A 98 -13.68 5.01 -15.58
CA ASN A 98 -12.72 3.96 -15.21
C ASN A 98 -11.23 4.35 -14.93
N PRO A 99 -10.95 5.19 -13.91
CA PRO A 99 -9.58 5.43 -13.43
C PRO A 99 -8.93 4.15 -12.87
N LEU A 100 -9.76 3.14 -12.52
CA LEU A 100 -9.33 1.78 -12.17
C LEU A 100 -8.50 1.13 -13.30
N ARG A 101 -8.79 1.39 -14.58
CA ARG A 101 -7.99 0.81 -15.68
C ARG A 101 -6.57 1.34 -15.70
N ILE A 102 -6.36 2.63 -15.41
CA ILE A 102 -5.03 3.24 -15.36
C ILE A 102 -4.28 2.74 -14.13
N ALA A 103 -4.94 2.69 -12.97
CA ALA A 103 -4.35 2.15 -11.75
C ALA A 103 -3.96 0.67 -11.89
N VAL A 104 -4.85 -0.15 -12.48
CA VAL A 104 -4.60 -1.57 -12.77
C VAL A 104 -3.49 -1.73 -13.82
N LEU A 105 -3.45 -0.90 -14.88
CA LEU A 105 -2.36 -0.90 -15.86
C LEU A 105 -1.01 -0.55 -15.22
N CYS A 106 -0.96 0.43 -14.32
CA CYS A 106 0.27 0.78 -13.59
C CYS A 106 0.72 -0.34 -12.63
N VAL A 107 -0.22 -1.03 -11.97
CA VAL A 107 0.09 -2.19 -11.11
C VAL A 107 0.58 -3.37 -11.94
N ILE A 108 -0.07 -3.68 -13.07
CA ILE A 108 0.35 -4.74 -14.00
C ILE A 108 1.73 -4.41 -14.61
N ALA A 109 1.95 -3.17 -15.04
CA ALA A 109 3.24 -2.73 -15.56
C ALA A 109 4.34 -2.85 -14.49
N SER A 110 4.05 -2.50 -13.24
CA SER A 110 4.99 -2.67 -12.12
C SER A 110 5.33 -4.14 -11.89
N PHE A 111 4.35 -5.04 -11.94
CA PHE A 111 4.57 -6.49 -11.87
C PHE A 111 5.39 -7.02 -13.04
N TYR A 112 5.10 -6.57 -14.27
CA TYR A 112 5.84 -6.95 -15.47
C TYR A 112 7.32 -6.54 -15.37
N PHE A 113 7.60 -5.30 -14.92
CA PHE A 113 8.97 -4.85 -14.70
C PHE A 113 9.67 -5.57 -13.53
N MET A 114 8.93 -5.92 -12.47
CA MET A 114 9.46 -6.72 -11.35
C MET A 114 9.87 -8.13 -11.76
N VAL A 115 9.14 -8.76 -12.71
CA VAL A 115 9.36 -10.17 -13.09
C VAL A 115 10.28 -10.30 -14.32
N TYR A 116 10.12 -9.47 -15.34
CA TYR A 116 10.79 -9.70 -16.63
C TYR A 116 12.19 -9.08 -16.72
N ARG A 117 12.52 -8.04 -15.93
CA ARG A 117 13.86 -7.43 -15.95
C ARG A 117 14.86 -8.08 -14.99
N HIS A 118 14.40 -8.91 -14.06
CA HIS A 118 15.27 -9.68 -13.17
C HIS A 118 15.54 -11.11 -13.68
N ALA A 119 14.98 -11.50 -14.84
CA ALA A 119 15.14 -12.83 -15.45
C ALA A 119 16.10 -12.86 -16.65
N LEU A 120 16.71 -11.72 -17.01
CA LEU A 120 17.77 -11.54 -18.01
C LEU A 120 18.94 -10.80 -17.35
#